data_AF-A0A3P7RSU3-F1
#
_entry.id   AF-A0A3P7RSU3-F1
#
_cell.length_a   1.000
_cell.length_b   1.000
_cell.length_c   1.000
_cell.angle_alpha   90.00
_cell.angle_beta   90.00
_cell.angle_gamma   90.00
#
_symmetry.space_group_name_H-M   'P 1'
#
loop_
_entity.id
_entity.type
_entity.pdbx_description
1 polymer ?
#
loop_
_entity_poly.entity_id
_entity_poly.type
_entity_poly.pdbx_seq_one_letter_code
_entity_poly.pdbx_strand_id
1 'polypeptide(L)'
;MRNRHYWCISRQRCWGTPIPVFFRQDGSAVVGQDIIDAIAQRIEQHDADIWWQLDANTLFPAELRDKYGIGADEKLEKSHDIMDVWMDSGMAWSATRDRPDEQVDLVVEGGDQFRGWFQSLALTSQAITVSFRSRR
;
A
#
# COMPACT_ATOMS: atom_id res chain seq x y z
N MET A 1 9.84 2.85 19.90
CA MET A 1 10.34 3.37 18.60
C MET A 1 11.86 3.47 18.51
N ARG A 2 12.59 3.99 19.52
CA ARG A 2 14.04 4.26 19.43
C ARG A 2 14.93 3.09 18.93
N ASN A 3 14.51 1.84 19.14
CA ASN A 3 15.26 0.64 18.75
C ASN A 3 14.64 -0.13 17.57
N ARG A 4 13.71 0.47 16.81
CA ARG A 4 13.11 -0.16 15.62
C ARG A 4 13.70 0.48 14.37
N HIS A 5 14.51 -0.29 13.64
CA HIS A 5 15.22 0.20 12.44
C HIS A 5 14.41 0.05 11.15
N TYR A 6 13.75 -1.10 10.98
CA TYR A 6 12.98 -1.41 9.77
C TYR A 6 11.66 -2.07 10.12
N TRP A 7 10.67 -1.89 9.25
CA TRP A 7 9.41 -2.63 9.28
C TRP A 7 9.30 -3.43 7.98
N CYS A 8 9.41 -4.76 8.07
CA CYS A 8 9.06 -5.62 6.96
C CYS A 8 7.53 -5.66 6.84
N ILE A 9 7.01 -4.98 5.82
CA ILE A 9 5.57 -4.81 5.59
C ILE A 9 4.98 -5.85 4.63
N SER A 10 5.81 -6.68 3.99
CA SER A 10 5.34 -7.72 3.09
C SER A 10 5.18 -9.07 3.78
N ARG A 11 4.21 -9.86 3.33
CA ARG A 11 3.91 -11.21 3.81
C ARG A 11 3.56 -12.13 2.64
N GLN A 12 4.13 -13.34 2.63
CA GLN A 12 3.79 -14.40 1.66
C GLN A 12 2.58 -15.19 2.18
N ARG A 13 1.38 -14.64 2.00
CA ARG A 13 0.11 -15.21 2.47
C ARG A 13 -0.97 -15.03 1.42
N CYS A 14 -2.04 -15.82 1.53
CA CYS A 14 -3.14 -15.83 0.56
C CYS A 14 -4.27 -14.84 0.85
N TRP A 15 -4.30 -14.20 2.03
CA TRP A 15 -5.41 -13.34 2.43
C TRP A 15 -4.94 -12.04 3.09
N GLY A 16 -5.23 -10.93 2.43
CA GLY A 16 -4.99 -9.56 2.88
C GLY A 16 -4.83 -8.60 1.70
N THR A 17 -4.52 -7.34 2.00
CA THR A 17 -4.37 -6.28 1.00
C THR A 17 -3.16 -6.55 0.10
N PRO A 18 -3.29 -6.63 -1.23
CA PRO A 18 -2.15 -6.85 -2.11
C PRO A 18 -1.19 -5.65 -2.10
N ILE A 19 0.11 -5.90 -2.29
CA ILE A 19 1.10 -4.83 -2.50
C ILE A 19 1.16 -4.53 -4.00
N PRO A 20 0.69 -3.35 -4.48
CA PRO A 20 0.50 -3.08 -5.90
C PRO A 20 1.82 -2.72 -6.61
N VAL A 21 2.68 -3.72 -6.78
CA VAL A 21 3.97 -3.62 -7.47
C VAL A 21 4.01 -4.60 -8.62
N PHE A 22 4.49 -4.13 -9.77
CA PHE A 22 4.76 -4.95 -10.93
C PHE A 22 6.27 -5.19 -11.05
N PHE A 23 6.66 -6.23 -11.78
CA PHE A 23 8.04 -6.57 -12.05
C PHE A 23 8.25 -6.85 -13.53
N ARG A 24 9.41 -6.46 -14.05
CA ARG A 24 9.89 -6.95 -15.35
C ARG A 24 10.48 -8.35 -15.18
N GLN A 25 10.71 -9.04 -16.31
CA GLN A 25 11.31 -10.38 -16.31
C GLN A 25 12.72 -10.43 -15.70
N ASP A 26 13.43 -9.31 -15.67
CA ASP A 26 14.74 -9.20 -15.02
C ASP A 26 14.66 -8.99 -13.49
N GLY A 27 13.44 -8.94 -12.93
CA GLY A 27 13.18 -8.72 -11.52
C GLY A 27 13.16 -7.26 -11.08
N SER A 28 13.37 -6.31 -12.00
CA SER A 28 13.26 -4.88 -11.67
C SER A 28 11.82 -4.49 -11.37
N ALA A 29 11.63 -3.72 -10.29
CA ALA A 29 10.31 -3.27 -9.86
C ALA A 29 9.81 -2.09 -10.70
N VAL A 30 8.55 -2.18 -11.10
CA VAL A 30 7.78 -1.12 -11.74
C VAL A 30 6.69 -0.69 -10.76
N VAL A 31 6.88 0.50 -10.17
CA VAL A 31 5.98 1.08 -9.18
C VAL A 31 5.97 2.60 -9.31
N GLY A 32 4.81 3.20 -9.07
CA GLY A 32 4.68 4.65 -8.95
C GLY A 32 3.26 5.04 -8.59
N GLN A 33 3.08 6.32 -8.25
CA GLN A 33 1.81 6.82 -7.69
C GLN A 33 0.63 6.64 -8.65
N ASP A 34 0.82 6.94 -9.93
CA ASP A 34 -0.21 6.79 -10.97
C ASP A 34 -0.60 5.32 -11.22
N ILE A 35 0.36 4.39 -11.13
CA ILE A 35 0.06 2.95 -11.15
C ILE A 35 -0.80 2.60 -9.94
N ILE A 36 -0.39 3.03 -8.74
CA ILE A 36 -1.12 2.75 -7.50
C ILE A 36 -2.55 3.32 -7.57
N ASP A 37 -2.71 4.56 -8.05
CA ASP A 37 -4.01 5.23 -8.16
C ASP A 37 -4.93 4.50 -9.16
N ALA A 38 -4.39 4.09 -10.32
CA ALA A 38 -5.16 3.34 -11.31
C ALA A 38 -5.60 1.96 -10.79
N ILE A 39 -4.73 1.27 -10.04
CA ILE A 39 -5.08 0.00 -9.39
C ILE A 39 -6.13 0.21 -8.30
N ALA A 40 -5.98 1.24 -7.47
CA ALA A 40 -6.96 1.59 -6.45
C ALA A 40 -8.35 1.86 -7.06
N GLN A 41 -8.40 2.60 -8.18
CA GLN A 41 -9.66 2.85 -8.91
C GLN A 41 -10.30 1.56 -9.44
N ARG A 42 -9.50 0.62 -9.97
CA ARG A 42 -10.01 -0.69 -10.42
C ARG A 42 -10.55 -1.52 -9.25
N ILE A 43 -9.86 -1.51 -8.12
CA ILE A 43 -10.30 -2.19 -6.89
C ILE A 43 -11.62 -1.60 -6.40
N GLU A 44 -11.79 -0.27 -6.43
CA GLU A 44 -13.02 0.41 -6.06
C GLU A 44 -14.22 0.00 -6.96
N GLN A 45 -13.97 -0.26 -8.24
CA GLN A 45 -14.99 -0.65 -9.21
C GLN A 45 -15.37 -2.14 -9.18
N HIS A 46 -14.42 -3.02 -8.86
CA HIS A 46 -14.60 -4.46 -9.05
C HIS A 46 -14.49 -5.30 -7.78
N ASP A 47 -13.86 -4.79 -6.71
CA ASP A 47 -13.36 -5.47 -5.50
C ASP A 47 -11.83 -5.65 -5.43
N ALA A 48 -11.32 -6.01 -4.25
CA ALA A 48 -9.89 -6.24 -4.03
C ALA A 48 -9.38 -7.54 -4.67
N ASP A 49 -10.26 -8.48 -4.99
CA ASP A 49 -9.91 -9.77 -5.57
C ASP A 49 -9.51 -9.65 -7.05
N ILE A 50 -9.84 -8.52 -7.71
CA ILE A 50 -9.37 -8.23 -9.07
C ILE A 50 -7.84 -8.33 -9.20
N TRP A 51 -7.10 -7.98 -8.13
CA TRP A 51 -5.64 -8.12 -8.12
C TRP A 51 -5.22 -9.57 -8.30
N TRP A 52 -6.00 -10.54 -7.83
CA TRP A 52 -5.69 -11.97 -7.93
C TRP A 52 -6.24 -12.59 -9.21
N GLN A 53 -7.40 -12.14 -9.67
CA GLN A 53 -8.12 -12.70 -10.82
C GLN A 53 -7.47 -12.38 -12.17
N LEU A 54 -6.94 -11.17 -12.35
CA LEU A 54 -6.37 -10.72 -13.63
C LEU A 54 -4.86 -10.94 -13.70
N ASP A 55 -4.31 -11.26 -14.87
CA ASP A 55 -2.86 -11.31 -15.05
C ASP A 55 -2.23 -9.90 -15.00
N ALA A 56 -0.91 -9.84 -14.80
CA ALA A 56 -0.19 -8.59 -14.61
C ALA A 56 -0.30 -7.63 -15.82
N ASN A 57 -0.36 -8.14 -17.05
CA ASN A 57 -0.41 -7.28 -18.24
C ASN A 57 -1.80 -6.70 -18.46
N THR A 58 -2.85 -7.48 -18.15
CA THR A 58 -4.23 -6.98 -18.13
C THR A 58 -4.45 -5.98 -17.00
N LEU A 59 -3.83 -6.22 -15.84
CA LEU A 59 -3.97 -5.38 -14.65
C LEU A 59 -3.18 -4.06 -14.75
N PHE A 60 -2.06 -4.04 -15.47
CA PHE A 60 -1.28 -2.83 -15.67
C PHE A 60 -2.07 -1.79 -16.50
N PRO A 61 -2.07 -0.50 -16.12
CA PRO A 61 -2.73 0.55 -16.90
C PRO A 61 -2.05 0.75 -18.25
N ALA A 62 -2.74 0.47 -19.36
CA ALA A 62 -2.16 0.46 -20.70
C ALA A 62 -1.59 1.84 -21.09
N GLU A 63 -2.27 2.91 -20.67
CA GLU A 63 -1.88 4.30 -20.85
C GLU A 63 -0.57 4.69 -20.14
N LEU A 64 -0.11 3.89 -19.16
CA LEU A 64 1.14 4.13 -18.44
C LEU A 64 2.32 3.37 -19.02
N ARG A 65 2.13 2.47 -20.01
CA ARG A 65 3.22 1.62 -20.52
C ARG A 65 4.37 2.45 -21.10
N ASP A 66 4.04 3.44 -21.93
CA ASP A 66 5.06 4.32 -22.53
C ASP A 66 5.82 5.11 -21.47
N LYS A 67 5.13 5.62 -20.44
CA LYS A 67 5.74 6.39 -19.34
C LYS A 67 6.77 5.56 -18.58
N TYR A 68 6.48 4.28 -18.35
CA TYR A 68 7.38 3.37 -17.65
C TYR A 68 8.32 2.60 -18.59
N GLY A 69 8.34 2.93 -19.89
CA GLY A 69 9.20 2.31 -20.89
C GLY A 69 8.96 0.82 -21.05
N ILE A 70 7.69 0.40 -21.03
CA ILE A 70 7.27 -0.99 -21.13
C ILE A 70 6.81 -1.25 -22.56
N GLY A 71 7.54 -2.09 -23.29
CA GLY A 71 7.22 -2.38 -24.70
C GLY A 71 5.85 -3.04 -24.86
N ALA A 72 5.20 -2.93 -26.04
CA ALA A 72 3.85 -3.48 -26.26
C ALA A 72 3.73 -4.97 -25.92
N ASP A 73 4.76 -5.77 -26.26
CA ASP A 73 4.80 -7.23 -26.02
C ASP A 73 5.60 -7.62 -24.76
N GLU A 74 6.09 -6.64 -23.99
CA GLU A 74 6.85 -6.91 -22.78
C GLU A 74 5.94 -7.50 -21.70
N LYS A 75 6.31 -8.67 -21.18
CA LYS A 75 5.55 -9.37 -20.14
C LYS A 75 5.96 -8.85 -18.77
N LEU A 76 4.97 -8.41 -18.01
CA LEU A 76 5.12 -8.10 -16.60
C LEU A 76 4.72 -9.28 -15.71
N GLU A 77 5.27 -9.28 -14.51
CA GLU A 77 4.79 -10.04 -13.36
C GLU A 77 4.22 -9.06 -12.31
N LYS A 78 3.39 -9.54 -11.40
CA LYS A 78 2.81 -8.75 -10.31
C LYS A 78 3.22 -9.36 -8.97
N SER A 79 3.34 -8.52 -7.94
CA SER A 79 3.60 -9.01 -6.59
C SER A 79 2.53 -9.99 -6.12
N HIS A 80 2.97 -11.06 -5.48
CA HIS A 80 2.12 -12.01 -4.76
C HIS A 80 2.14 -11.80 -3.24
N ASP A 81 2.90 -10.82 -2.77
CA ASP A 81 2.93 -10.45 -1.36
C ASP A 81 1.71 -9.60 -0.99
N ILE A 82 1.23 -9.81 0.23
CA ILE A 82 0.24 -8.96 0.87
C ILE A 82 0.89 -8.04 1.90
N MET A 83 0.15 -6.99 2.26
CA MET A 83 0.50 -6.06 3.31
C MET A 83 0.38 -6.71 4.70
N ASP A 84 1.26 -6.34 5.61
CA ASP A 84 1.19 -6.67 7.03
C ASP A 84 -0.10 -6.12 7.65
N VAL A 85 -0.84 -6.95 8.38
CA VAL A 85 -2.13 -6.56 9.03
C VAL A 85 -1.97 -5.36 9.97
N TRP A 86 -0.78 -5.20 10.53
CA TRP A 86 -0.43 -4.04 11.34
C TRP A 86 -0.36 -2.73 10.55
N MET A 87 -0.03 -2.79 9.25
CA MET A 87 -0.11 -1.63 8.37
C MET A 87 -1.56 -1.26 8.10
N ASP A 88 -2.38 -2.24 7.71
CA ASP A 88 -3.80 -2.04 7.41
C ASP A 88 -4.53 -1.42 8.61
N SER A 89 -4.40 -2.03 9.79
CA SER A 89 -4.95 -1.48 11.04
C SER A 89 -4.29 -0.16 11.45
N GLY A 90 -3.00 0.00 11.18
CA GLY A 90 -2.25 1.23 11.43
C GLY A 90 -2.75 2.42 10.61
N MET A 91 -3.48 2.21 9.52
CA MET A 91 -4.06 3.27 8.70
C MET A 91 -5.44 3.75 9.20
N ALA A 92 -6.00 3.12 10.24
CA ALA A 92 -7.35 3.42 10.74
C ALA A 92 -7.55 4.91 11.07
N TRP A 93 -6.55 5.59 11.64
CA TRP A 93 -6.66 7.02 11.98
C TRP A 93 -6.95 7.94 10.79
N SER A 94 -6.60 7.51 9.56
CA SER A 94 -6.86 8.26 8.33
C SER A 94 -8.00 7.65 7.50
N ALA A 95 -8.15 6.33 7.51
CA ALA A 95 -9.09 5.63 6.62
C ALA A 95 -10.54 5.66 7.11
N THR A 96 -10.78 5.89 8.40
CA THR A 96 -12.13 5.83 8.99
C THR A 96 -12.73 7.21 9.29
N ARG A 97 -12.07 8.29 8.84
CA ARG A 97 -12.43 9.67 9.23
C ARG A 97 -12.53 10.57 8.00
N ASP A 98 -13.53 11.43 8.00
CA ASP A 98 -13.74 12.44 6.95
C ASP A 98 -12.67 13.53 6.94
N ARG A 99 -12.02 13.76 8.09
CA ARG A 99 -10.98 14.77 8.29
C ARG A 99 -9.72 14.13 8.86
N PRO A 100 -8.94 13.41 8.02
CA PRO A 100 -7.76 12.69 8.48
C PRO A 100 -6.65 13.63 8.97
N ASP A 101 -6.67 14.89 8.56
CA ASP A 101 -5.74 15.93 8.99
C ASP A 101 -5.98 16.45 10.42
N GLU A 102 -7.14 16.16 11.00
CA GLU A 102 -7.43 16.52 12.39
C GLU A 102 -6.75 15.58 13.38
N GLN A 103 -6.17 16.16 14.42
CA GLN A 103 -5.53 15.39 15.49
C GLN A 103 -6.56 14.51 16.22
N VAL A 104 -6.15 13.29 16.56
CA VAL A 104 -6.91 12.40 17.44
C VAL A 104 -6.59 12.74 18.90
N ASP A 105 -7.62 12.99 19.71
CA ASP A 105 -7.45 13.34 21.12
C ASP A 105 -7.11 12.12 22.00
N LEU A 106 -7.72 10.97 21.73
CA LEU A 106 -7.60 9.76 22.55
C LEU A 106 -7.68 8.49 21.73
N VAL A 107 -6.82 7.52 22.05
CA VAL A 107 -6.87 6.13 21.59
C VAL A 107 -6.81 5.23 22.81
N VAL A 108 -7.72 4.25 22.91
CA VAL A 108 -7.84 3.34 24.07
C VAL A 108 -7.84 1.90 23.59
N GLU A 109 -6.90 1.10 24.10
CA GLU A 109 -6.82 -0.35 23.88
C GLU A 109 -6.12 -1.03 25.07
N GLY A 110 -6.07 -2.36 25.07
CA GLY A 110 -5.29 -3.16 26.01
C GLY A 110 -3.78 -2.89 25.97
N GLY A 111 -3.09 -3.16 27.08
CA GLY A 111 -1.64 -2.91 27.20
C GLY A 111 -0.77 -3.75 26.26
N ASP A 112 -1.29 -4.84 25.70
CA ASP A 112 -0.63 -5.62 24.65
C ASP A 112 -0.41 -4.82 23.36
N GLN A 113 -1.21 -3.78 23.10
CA GLN A 113 -1.14 -2.98 21.88
C GLN A 113 0.05 -2.02 21.83
N PHE A 114 0.81 -1.83 22.92
CA PHE A 114 2.04 -1.00 22.92
C PHE A 114 3.12 -1.49 21.95
N ARG A 115 3.10 -2.78 21.57
CA ARG A 115 4.02 -3.35 20.56
C ARG A 115 3.33 -3.72 19.25
N GLY A 116 2.02 -3.53 19.18
CA GLY A 116 1.18 -3.74 18.00
C GLY A 116 0.60 -2.42 17.52
N TRP A 117 -0.72 -2.28 17.65
CA TRP A 117 -1.48 -1.23 16.99
C TRP A 117 -1.01 0.20 17.30
N PHE A 118 -0.66 0.51 18.55
CA PHE A 118 -0.17 1.85 18.90
C PHE A 118 1.11 2.23 18.17
N GLN A 119 2.01 1.27 17.94
CA GLN A 119 3.22 1.53 17.15
C GLN A 119 2.88 1.75 15.68
N SER A 120 1.98 0.94 15.13
CA SER A 120 1.55 1.08 13.74
C SER A 120 0.88 2.42 13.47
N LEU A 121 -0.09 2.83 14.31
CA LEU A 121 -0.77 4.13 14.24
C LEU A 121 0.22 5.29 14.24
N ALA A 122 1.20 5.24 15.15
CA ALA A 122 2.17 6.31 15.28
C ALA A 122 3.20 6.33 14.12
N LEU A 123 3.54 5.18 13.53
CA LEU A 123 4.42 5.12 12.36
C LEU A 123 3.74 5.64 11.09
N THR A 124 2.51 5.18 10.82
CA THR A 124 1.75 5.58 9.63
C THR A 124 1.37 7.05 9.67
N SER A 125 0.92 7.56 10.83
CA SER A 125 0.58 8.98 11.00
C SER A 125 1.77 9.90 10.81
N GLN A 126 2.94 9.56 11.34
CA GLN A 126 4.15 10.36 11.12
C GLN A 126 4.58 10.34 9.65
N ALA A 127 4.61 9.17 9.02
CA ALA A 127 5.02 9.02 7.62
C ALA A 127 4.15 9.88 6.68
N ILE A 128 2.84 9.86 6.88
CA ILE A 128 1.88 10.58 6.04
C ILE A 128 1.82 12.07 6.38
N THR A 129 1.83 12.45 7.66
CA THR A 129 1.76 13.86 8.08
C THR A 129 2.98 14.65 7.65
N VAL A 130 4.17 14.04 7.67
CA VAL A 130 5.40 14.69 7.15
C VAL A 130 5.27 14.95 5.64
N SER A 131 4.65 14.04 4.89
CA SER A 131 4.37 14.22 3.46
C SER A 131 3.39 15.37 3.18
N PHE A 132 2.35 15.54 4.02
CA PHE A 132 1.44 16.68 3.89
C PHE A 132 2.11 18.04 4.12
N ARG A 133 3.11 18.11 5.01
CA ARG A 133 3.83 19.36 5.30
C ARG A 133 4.84 19.76 4.24
N SER A 134 5.38 18.82 3.46
CA SER A 134 6.34 19.13 2.39
C SER A 134 5.68 19.53 1.07
N ARG A 135 4.37 19.27 0.92
CA ARG A 135 3.55 19.67 -0.25
C ARG A 135 2.80 20.99 -0.07
N ARG A 136 3.00 21.69 1.06
CA ARG A 136 2.59 23.08 1.27
C ARG A 136 3.81 23.99 1.19
#